data_AF-A0A525I8H9-F1
#
_entry.id   AF-A0A525I8H9-F1
#
_cell.length_a   1.000
_cell.length_b   1.000
_cell.length_c   1.000
_cell.angle_alpha   90.00
_cell.angle_beta   90.00
_cell.angle_gamma   90.00
#
_symmetry.space_group_name_H-M   'P 1'
#
loop_
_entity.id
_entity.type
_entity.pdbx_description
1 polymer ?
#
loop_
_entity_poly.entity_id
_entity_poly.type
_entity_poly.pdbx_seq_one_letter_code
_entity_poly.pdbx_strand_id
1 'polypeptide(L)'
;MMRSGENRDFARAGTSMTYALRHVAAAFAWLRVVAHRFTRRVDHYHEDPGMIAPYPYRQWSDISRTDRFVCIQPMSGYRNVQQEDDGYAIYLPPDADEEALGRALFDCLDRSRFLEPPGHREFFNWERYVPLYKNWQKDFMHRYGYKTKREAYKNMDWCRAMRMEGKISFEPHKRDKPEYFIDLPPERTVVIPATTDPIAVGAALRQGLDRCEPRGEED
;
A
#
# COMPACT_ATOMS: atom_id res chain seq x y z
N MET A 1 -31.57 52.92 30.68
CA MET A 1 -31.80 52.14 31.92
C MET A 1 -32.89 51.13 31.61
N MET A 2 -32.56 49.84 31.73
CA MET A 2 -33.43 48.63 31.69
C MET A 2 -34.37 48.39 30.49
N ARG A 3 -34.05 47.34 29.71
CA ARG A 3 -35.02 46.56 28.93
C ARG A 3 -35.57 45.44 29.81
N SER A 4 -36.89 45.28 29.84
CA SER A 4 -37.59 44.09 30.32
C SER A 4 -38.10 43.27 29.14
N GLY A 5 -38.16 41.95 29.32
CA GLY A 5 -38.71 41.01 28.33
C GLY A 5 -38.38 39.57 28.69
N GLU A 6 -39.19 38.97 29.57
CA GLU A 6 -39.28 37.52 29.76
C GLU A 6 -40.05 36.88 28.60
N ASN A 7 -39.58 35.71 28.10
CA ASN A 7 -40.40 34.49 28.03
C ASN A 7 -39.60 33.24 27.57
N ARG A 8 -39.55 32.26 28.49
CA ARG A 8 -39.77 30.80 28.40
C ARG A 8 -39.29 29.95 27.21
N ASP A 9 -38.49 28.94 27.59
CA ASP A 9 -38.28 27.56 27.12
C ASP A 9 -38.98 27.04 25.84
N PHE A 10 -38.19 26.44 24.92
CA PHE A 10 -38.12 24.98 24.68
C PHE A 10 -37.17 24.62 23.52
N ALA A 11 -36.29 23.64 23.76
CA ALA A 11 -35.71 22.67 22.82
C ALA A 11 -34.98 23.11 21.53
N ARG A 12 -33.65 22.87 21.47
CA ARG A 12 -33.08 21.70 20.76
C ARG A 12 -31.54 21.75 20.78
N ALA A 13 -30.96 20.72 21.38
CA ALA A 13 -29.60 20.29 21.15
C ALA A 13 -29.40 19.86 19.67
N GLY A 14 -28.16 19.98 19.18
CA GLY A 14 -27.65 19.06 18.16
C GLY A 14 -27.00 19.68 16.93
N THR A 15 -25.82 20.30 17.07
CA THR A 15 -24.93 20.54 15.92
C THR A 15 -23.46 20.66 16.34
N SER A 16 -22.91 19.59 16.91
CA SER A 16 -21.45 19.48 17.12
C SER A 16 -20.89 18.08 16.89
N MET A 17 -21.66 17.15 16.33
CA MET A 17 -21.29 15.73 16.30
C MET A 17 -21.48 15.07 14.92
N THR A 18 -21.51 15.85 13.83
CA THR A 18 -21.69 15.30 12.46
C THR A 18 -20.46 15.46 11.55
N TYR A 19 -19.49 16.32 11.91
CA TYR A 19 -18.26 16.47 11.11
C TYR A 19 -17.15 15.47 11.52
N ALA A 20 -17.03 15.18 12.82
CA ALA A 20 -16.07 14.19 13.33
C ALA A 20 -16.44 12.73 12.98
N LEU A 21 -17.72 12.44 12.74
CA LEU A 21 -18.19 11.08 12.40
C LEU A 21 -18.02 10.71 10.92
N ARG A 22 -17.75 11.68 10.02
CA ARG A 22 -17.51 11.40 8.59
C ARG A 22 -16.07 11.03 8.27
N HIS A 23 -15.09 11.43 9.10
CA HIS A 23 -13.67 11.09 8.90
C HIS A 23 -13.31 9.71 9.50
N VAL A 24 -14.08 9.24 10.49
CA VAL A 24 -13.98 7.86 10.99
C VAL A 24 -14.54 6.87 9.96
N ALA A 25 -15.58 7.25 9.20
CA ALA A 25 -16.23 6.38 8.22
C ALA A 25 -15.34 5.96 7.01
N ALA A 26 -14.41 6.82 6.56
CA ALA A 26 -13.52 6.49 5.44
C ALA A 26 -12.41 5.51 5.84
N ALA A 27 -11.85 5.67 7.05
CA ALA A 27 -10.96 4.68 7.66
C ALA A 27 -11.72 3.36 7.94
N PHE A 28 -12.97 3.43 8.40
CA PHE A 28 -13.83 2.27 8.63
C PHE A 28 -14.31 1.57 7.35
N ALA A 29 -14.36 2.25 6.20
CA ALA A 29 -14.72 1.61 4.93
C ALA A 29 -13.53 0.84 4.33
N TRP A 30 -12.31 1.34 4.47
CA TRP A 30 -11.08 0.59 4.16
C TRP A 30 -10.87 -0.55 5.15
N LEU A 31 -11.04 -0.28 6.46
CA LEU A 31 -11.07 -1.31 7.50
C LEU A 31 -12.21 -2.31 7.28
N ARG A 32 -13.37 -1.96 6.73
CA ARG A 32 -14.45 -2.92 6.43
C ARG A 32 -14.25 -3.69 5.15
N VAL A 33 -13.59 -3.18 4.11
CA VAL A 33 -13.30 -3.96 2.89
C VAL A 33 -12.08 -4.86 3.11
N VAL A 34 -11.05 -4.37 3.81
CA VAL A 34 -9.98 -5.21 4.34
C VAL A 34 -10.56 -6.21 5.36
N ALA A 35 -11.42 -5.78 6.31
CA ALA A 35 -12.10 -6.68 7.26
C ALA A 35 -13.15 -7.61 6.62
N HIS A 36 -13.82 -7.28 5.52
CA HIS A 36 -14.75 -8.20 4.84
C HIS A 36 -13.99 -9.22 4.00
N ARG A 37 -12.84 -8.86 3.43
CA ARG A 37 -11.85 -9.86 2.95
C ARG A 37 -11.20 -10.63 4.11
N PHE A 38 -11.15 -10.08 5.33
CA PHE A 38 -10.64 -10.75 6.55
C PHE A 38 -11.67 -11.59 7.31
N THR A 39 -12.99 -11.38 7.15
CA THR A 39 -14.04 -12.05 7.96
C THR A 39 -14.93 -13.02 7.17
N ARG A 40 -14.80 -13.09 5.83
CA ARG A 40 -15.30 -14.24 5.05
C ARG A 40 -14.18 -15.12 4.47
N ARG A 41 -13.03 -15.10 5.13
CA ARG A 41 -12.03 -16.16 5.04
C ARG A 41 -11.19 -16.22 6.31
N VAL A 42 -11.86 -16.24 7.46
CA VAL A 42 -11.39 -17.07 8.57
C VAL A 42 -11.80 -18.50 8.23
N ASP A 43 -11.42 -18.97 7.03
CA ASP A 43 -11.52 -20.37 6.70
C ASP A 43 -10.44 -20.99 7.58
N HIS A 44 -10.89 -21.80 8.52
CA HIS A 44 -10.10 -22.76 9.26
C HIS A 44 -8.73 -22.98 8.62
N TYR A 45 -7.66 -22.60 9.33
CA TYR A 45 -6.38 -23.28 9.17
C TYR A 45 -6.64 -24.72 9.65
N HIS A 46 -7.37 -25.50 8.87
CA HIS A 46 -7.43 -26.94 9.00
C HIS A 46 -6.00 -27.39 8.74
N GLU A 47 -5.44 -28.05 9.74
CA GLU A 47 -4.34 -28.99 9.56
C GLU A 47 -4.85 -30.08 8.62
N ASP A 48 -4.87 -29.78 7.31
CA ASP A 48 -5.14 -30.76 6.28
C ASP A 48 -3.82 -31.50 6.02
N PRO A 49 -3.68 -32.79 6.35
CA PRO A 49 -2.43 -33.54 6.22
C PRO A 49 -2.06 -33.81 4.75
N GLY A 50 -2.91 -33.42 3.80
CA GLY A 50 -2.68 -33.56 2.37
C GLY A 50 -1.81 -32.45 1.80
N MET A 51 -0.49 -32.58 1.97
CA MET A 51 0.60 -31.91 1.22
C MET A 51 0.15 -31.04 0.04
N ILE A 52 -0.23 -29.78 0.31
CA ILE A 52 -0.18 -28.73 -0.71
C ILE A 52 1.30 -28.44 -0.87
N ALA A 53 1.87 -28.67 -2.06
CA ALA A 53 3.25 -28.31 -2.35
C ALA A 53 3.55 -26.91 -1.81
N PRO A 54 4.69 -26.68 -1.14
CA PRO A 54 5.00 -25.37 -0.58
C PRO A 54 4.85 -24.34 -1.69
N TYR A 55 4.16 -23.24 -1.40
CA TYR A 55 3.99 -22.17 -2.38
C TYR A 55 5.39 -21.77 -2.86
N PRO A 56 5.57 -21.55 -4.18
CA PRO A 56 6.91 -21.26 -4.70
C PRO A 56 7.49 -20.06 -3.97
N TYR A 57 8.77 -20.10 -3.67
CA TYR A 57 9.46 -19.02 -2.97
C TYR A 57 9.31 -17.72 -3.76
N ARG A 58 8.84 -16.67 -3.08
CA ARG A 58 8.62 -15.35 -3.68
C ARG A 58 9.27 -14.28 -2.82
N GLN A 59 9.76 -13.27 -3.50
CA GLN A 59 10.15 -12.01 -2.89
C GLN A 59 9.33 -10.89 -3.48
N TRP A 60 9.02 -9.91 -2.65
CA TRP A 60 8.07 -8.86 -2.98
C TRP A 60 8.63 -7.50 -2.64
N SER A 61 8.27 -6.52 -3.46
CA SER A 61 8.53 -5.12 -3.17
C SER A 61 7.37 -4.26 -3.66
N ASP A 62 6.98 -3.28 -2.86
CA ASP A 62 6.00 -2.29 -3.25
C ASP A 62 6.73 -1.01 -3.70
N ILE A 63 6.27 -0.44 -4.82
CA ILE A 63 6.82 0.74 -5.46
C ILE A 63 5.74 1.81 -5.51
N SER A 64 6.04 3.00 -4.99
CA SER A 64 5.20 4.19 -5.11
C SER A 64 5.93 5.29 -5.84
N ARG A 65 5.30 5.90 -6.85
CA ARG A 65 5.86 7.04 -7.61
C ARG A 65 4.97 8.25 -7.44
N THR A 66 5.56 9.41 -7.21
CA THR A 66 4.92 10.72 -7.30
C THR A 66 5.73 11.64 -8.20
N ASP A 67 5.30 12.90 -8.32
CA ASP A 67 6.08 13.99 -8.92
C ASP A 67 7.33 14.38 -8.12
N ARG A 68 7.47 13.91 -6.88
CA ARG A 68 8.58 14.28 -5.98
C ARG A 68 9.53 13.13 -5.67
N PHE A 69 9.12 11.88 -5.85
CA PHE A 69 9.95 10.72 -5.51
C PHE A 69 9.49 9.42 -6.19
N VAL A 70 10.41 8.45 -6.20
CA VAL A 70 10.09 7.02 -6.26
C VAL A 70 10.49 6.38 -4.93
N CYS A 71 9.59 5.64 -4.31
CA CYS A 71 9.79 4.92 -3.06
C CYS A 71 9.68 3.43 -3.34
N ILE A 72 10.68 2.66 -2.96
CA ILE A 72 10.73 1.20 -3.12
C ILE A 72 10.89 0.60 -1.72
N GLN A 73 10.02 -0.35 -1.37
CA GLN A 73 9.98 -0.96 -0.04
C GLN A 73 9.97 -2.49 -0.13
N PRO A 74 10.73 -3.19 0.72
CA PRO A 74 10.62 -4.64 0.84
C PRO A 74 9.28 -4.99 1.46
N MET A 75 8.64 -6.02 0.90
CA MET A 75 7.41 -6.59 1.43
C MET A 75 7.65 -8.06 1.74
N SER A 76 7.25 -8.52 2.91
CA SER A 76 7.52 -9.89 3.36
C SER A 76 6.25 -10.63 3.69
N GLY A 77 6.26 -11.95 3.52
CA GLY A 77 5.08 -12.76 3.78
C GLY A 77 5.02 -14.04 2.95
N TYR A 78 3.80 -14.51 2.71
CA TYR A 78 3.50 -15.73 1.97
C TYR A 78 2.50 -15.40 0.85
N ARG A 79 1.20 -15.63 1.09
CA ARG A 79 0.11 -15.18 0.21
C ARG A 79 -0.28 -13.72 0.42
N ASN A 80 -0.18 -13.27 1.67
CA ASN A 80 -0.31 -11.88 2.06
C ASN A 80 1.09 -11.36 2.37
N VAL A 81 1.34 -10.08 2.07
CA VAL A 81 2.62 -9.43 2.34
C VAL A 81 2.42 -8.13 3.10
N GLN A 82 3.37 -7.80 3.97
CA GLN A 82 3.37 -6.58 4.80
C GLN A 82 4.76 -5.96 4.85
N GLN A 83 4.84 -4.69 5.25
CA GLN A 83 6.10 -3.97 5.43
C GLN A 83 6.95 -4.61 6.53
N GLU A 84 8.27 -4.44 6.41
CA GLU A 84 9.24 -4.83 7.43
C GLU A 84 9.16 -3.96 8.69
N ASP A 85 9.57 -4.50 9.84
CA ASP A 85 9.49 -3.84 11.15
C ASP A 85 10.41 -2.62 11.29
N ASP A 86 11.51 -2.62 10.55
CA ASP A 86 12.50 -1.54 10.57
C ASP A 86 12.07 -0.31 9.75
N GLY A 87 10.94 -0.40 9.04
CA GLY A 87 10.45 0.66 8.18
C GLY A 87 11.36 0.96 6.99
N TYR A 88 12.21 0.01 6.60
CA TYR A 88 13.16 0.22 5.50
C TYR A 88 12.45 0.61 4.21
N ALA A 89 12.94 1.68 3.58
CA ALA A 89 12.46 2.19 2.32
C ALA A 89 13.61 2.90 1.61
N ILE A 90 13.73 2.72 0.30
CA ILE A 90 14.65 3.48 -0.54
C ILE A 90 13.84 4.56 -1.24
N TYR A 91 14.28 5.81 -1.09
CA TYR A 91 13.70 6.95 -1.79
C TYR A 91 14.68 7.45 -2.84
N LEU A 92 14.21 7.56 -4.08
CA LEU A 92 14.94 8.07 -5.22
C LEU A 92 14.27 9.32 -5.78
N PRO A 93 15.02 10.20 -6.47
CA PRO A 93 14.44 11.27 -7.30
C PRO A 93 13.43 10.70 -8.32
N PRO A 94 12.40 11.47 -8.71
CA PRO A 94 11.39 11.01 -9.67
C PRO A 94 11.96 10.72 -11.07
N ASP A 95 13.12 11.31 -11.39
CA ASP A 95 13.87 11.17 -12.64
C ASP A 95 15.08 10.24 -12.52
N ALA A 96 15.21 9.48 -11.43
CA ALA A 96 16.29 8.50 -11.26
C ALA A 96 16.39 7.57 -12.47
N ASP A 97 17.61 7.27 -12.91
CA ASP A 97 17.87 6.42 -14.09
C ASP A 97 17.49 4.94 -13.86
N GLU A 98 17.50 4.14 -14.94
CA GLU A 98 17.14 2.73 -14.83
C GLU A 98 18.10 1.93 -13.92
N GLU A 99 19.39 2.26 -13.91
CA GLU A 99 20.35 1.55 -13.08
C GLU A 99 20.03 1.73 -11.59
N ALA A 100 19.77 2.96 -11.15
CA ALA A 100 19.40 3.29 -9.77
C ALA A 100 18.08 2.60 -9.36
N LEU A 101 17.07 2.63 -10.23
CA LEU A 101 15.79 1.94 -10.00
C LEU A 101 15.98 0.43 -9.84
N GLY A 102 16.76 -0.20 -10.74
CA GLY A 102 17.00 -1.64 -10.70
C GLY A 102 17.79 -2.08 -9.48
N ARG A 103 18.84 -1.33 -9.09
CA ARG A 103 19.63 -1.61 -7.87
C ARG A 103 18.79 -1.50 -6.62
N ALA A 104 18.02 -0.41 -6.49
CA ALA A 104 17.12 -0.23 -5.35
C ALA A 104 16.05 -1.34 -5.27
N LEU A 105 15.53 -1.79 -6.41
CA LEU A 105 14.61 -2.93 -6.43
C LEU A 105 15.29 -4.22 -5.96
N PHE A 106 16.50 -4.53 -6.43
CA PHE A 106 17.21 -5.72 -5.98
C PHE A 106 17.46 -5.69 -4.47
N ASP A 107 17.90 -4.55 -3.92
CA ASP A 107 18.11 -4.38 -2.48
C ASP A 107 16.82 -4.66 -1.68
N CYS A 108 15.68 -4.19 -2.16
CA CYS A 108 14.38 -4.45 -1.51
C CYS A 108 13.91 -5.90 -1.70
N LEU A 109 14.09 -6.50 -2.88
CA LEU A 109 13.73 -7.89 -3.12
C LEU A 109 14.59 -8.84 -2.26
N ASP A 110 15.89 -8.60 -2.14
CA ASP A 110 16.79 -9.43 -1.35
C ASP A 110 16.52 -9.34 0.16
N ARG A 111 15.92 -8.23 0.62
CA ARG A 111 15.41 -8.07 1.98
C ARG A 111 14.06 -8.74 2.24
N SER A 112 13.28 -9.02 1.19
CA SER A 112 11.99 -9.68 1.31
C SER A 112 12.13 -11.09 1.88
N ARG A 113 11.35 -11.39 2.92
CA ARG A 113 11.33 -12.66 3.62
C ARG A 113 10.09 -13.46 3.24
N PHE A 114 10.29 -14.75 3.03
CA PHE A 114 9.21 -15.71 2.85
C PHE A 114 8.76 -16.24 4.22
N LEU A 115 7.59 -15.79 4.69
CA LEU A 115 7.10 -16.02 6.05
C LEU A 115 5.77 -16.78 6.03
N GLU A 116 5.79 -18.07 6.36
CA GLU A 116 4.57 -18.87 6.44
C GLU A 116 3.73 -18.54 7.69
N PRO A 117 2.40 -18.36 7.57
CA PRO A 117 1.56 -17.89 8.67
C PRO A 117 1.62 -18.74 9.96
N PRO A 118 1.66 -20.09 9.93
CA PRO A 118 1.73 -20.87 11.17
C PRO A 118 2.91 -20.52 12.07
N GLY A 119 4.05 -20.12 11.49
CA GLY A 119 5.26 -19.74 12.23
C GLY A 119 5.42 -18.24 12.50
N HIS A 120 4.57 -17.39 11.89
CA HIS A 120 4.76 -15.93 11.87
C HIS A 120 3.44 -15.16 12.00
N ARG A 121 2.50 -15.66 12.83
CA ARG A 121 1.16 -15.05 12.97
C ARG A 121 1.22 -13.59 13.41
N GLU A 122 2.16 -13.27 14.29
CA GLU A 122 2.42 -11.92 14.81
C GLU A 122 2.83 -10.94 13.71
N PHE A 123 3.57 -11.40 12.69
CA PHE A 123 3.95 -10.59 11.55
C PHE A 123 2.72 -10.10 10.77
N PHE A 124 1.66 -10.91 10.72
CA PHE A 124 0.44 -10.58 9.99
C PHE A 124 -0.62 -9.86 10.83
N ASN A 125 -0.37 -9.58 12.11
CA ASN A 125 -1.31 -8.88 12.98
C ASN A 125 -1.49 -7.42 12.53
N TRP A 126 -2.73 -6.97 12.42
CA TRP A 126 -3.07 -5.59 12.05
C TRP A 126 -2.55 -4.57 13.09
N GLU A 127 -2.48 -4.94 14.37
CA GLU A 127 -1.98 -4.08 15.45
C GLU A 127 -0.50 -3.73 15.25
N ARG A 128 0.26 -4.66 14.64
CA ARG A 128 1.64 -4.44 14.20
C ARG A 128 1.70 -3.57 12.95
N TYR A 129 0.90 -3.89 11.94
CA TYR A 129 0.98 -3.25 10.63
C TYR A 129 0.52 -1.78 10.61
N VAL A 130 -0.57 -1.46 11.31
CA VAL A 130 -1.19 -0.13 11.23
C VAL A 130 -0.24 1.00 11.65
N PRO A 131 0.54 0.88 12.74
CA PRO A 131 1.56 1.87 13.09
C PRO A 131 2.66 2.01 12.03
N LEU A 132 3.17 0.90 11.47
CA LEU A 132 4.22 0.92 10.43
C LEU A 132 3.77 1.71 9.19
N TYR A 133 2.57 1.40 8.70
CA TYR A 133 1.98 2.10 7.56
C TYR A 133 1.82 3.60 7.84
N LYS A 134 1.32 3.97 9.02
CA LYS A 134 1.17 5.38 9.43
C LYS A 134 2.52 6.10 9.55
N ASN A 135 3.56 5.41 10.02
CA ASN A 135 4.90 5.95 10.14
C ASN A 135 5.53 6.19 8.76
N TRP A 136 5.41 5.24 7.85
CA TRP A 136 5.82 5.43 6.45
C TRP A 136 5.11 6.62 5.80
N GLN A 137 3.79 6.74 6.00
CA GLN A 137 3.03 7.89 5.53
C GLN A 137 3.55 9.21 6.08
N LYS A 138 3.78 9.27 7.39
CA LYS A 138 4.31 10.46 8.05
C LYS A 138 5.71 10.81 7.56
N ASP A 139 6.57 9.82 7.35
CA ASP A 139 7.95 10.04 6.87
C ASP A 139 7.96 10.68 5.49
N PHE A 140 7.32 10.08 4.49
CA PHE A 140 7.38 10.63 3.14
C PHE A 140 6.65 11.98 3.06
N MET A 141 5.56 12.17 3.81
CA MET A 141 4.86 13.45 3.84
C MET A 141 5.76 14.56 4.41
N HIS A 142 6.47 14.28 5.50
CA HIS A 142 7.40 15.22 6.10
C HIS A 142 8.60 15.48 5.18
N ARG A 143 9.24 14.42 4.67
CA ARG A 143 10.42 14.46 3.80
C ARG A 143 10.21 15.31 2.55
N TYR A 144 9.03 15.21 1.94
CA TYR A 144 8.70 15.89 0.69
C TYR A 144 7.73 17.07 0.87
N GLY A 145 7.44 17.49 2.10
CA GLY A 145 6.66 18.68 2.40
C GLY A 145 5.18 18.62 1.96
N TYR A 146 4.57 17.44 1.96
CA TYR A 146 3.13 17.30 1.69
C TYR A 146 2.33 17.75 2.92
N LYS A 147 1.44 18.72 2.73
CA LYS A 147 0.63 19.27 3.84
C LYS A 147 -0.56 18.39 4.19
N THR A 148 -1.07 17.64 3.21
CA THR A 148 -2.24 16.79 3.37
C THR A 148 -2.04 15.46 2.67
N LYS A 149 -2.70 14.41 3.17
CA LYS A 149 -2.74 13.11 2.49
C LYS A 149 -3.33 13.22 1.08
N ARG A 150 -4.35 14.06 0.90
CA ARG A 150 -4.95 14.29 -0.42
C ARG A 150 -3.93 14.78 -1.44
N GLU A 151 -3.04 15.70 -1.03
CA GLU A 151 -1.95 16.19 -1.88
C GLU A 151 -0.95 15.07 -2.19
N ALA A 152 -0.46 14.37 -1.15
CA ALA A 152 0.48 13.26 -1.26
C ALA A 152 0.04 12.17 -2.24
N TYR A 153 -1.23 11.79 -2.18
CA TYR A 153 -1.78 10.70 -2.96
C TYR A 153 -2.43 11.14 -4.28
N LYS A 154 -2.54 12.45 -4.55
CA LYS A 154 -3.28 12.98 -5.72
C LYS A 154 -2.79 12.35 -7.02
N ASN A 155 -1.48 12.21 -7.16
CA ASN A 155 -0.78 11.72 -8.35
C ASN A 155 0.14 10.52 -8.02
N MET A 156 -0.16 9.78 -6.94
CA MET A 156 0.67 8.64 -6.55
C MET A 156 0.31 7.40 -7.36
N ASP A 157 1.28 6.84 -8.07
CA ASP A 157 1.19 5.52 -8.68
C ASP A 157 1.63 4.46 -7.68
N TRP A 158 1.09 3.24 -7.83
CA TRP A 158 1.49 2.09 -7.02
C TRP A 158 1.64 0.85 -7.90
N CYS A 159 2.82 0.24 -7.84
CA CYS A 159 3.17 -0.97 -8.56
C CYS A 159 3.78 -1.97 -7.58
N ARG A 160 3.50 -3.25 -7.77
CA ARG A 160 4.08 -4.33 -6.98
C ARG A 160 5.03 -5.15 -7.83
N ALA A 161 6.27 -5.29 -7.36
CA ALA A 161 7.23 -6.19 -7.95
C ALA A 161 7.22 -7.54 -7.22
N MET A 162 7.40 -8.62 -7.98
CA MET A 162 7.54 -9.98 -7.47
C MET A 162 8.71 -10.67 -8.20
N ARG A 163 9.60 -11.32 -7.44
CA ARG A 163 10.61 -12.25 -7.98
C ARG A 163 10.20 -13.67 -7.62
N MET A 164 10.02 -14.53 -8.62
CA MET A 164 9.62 -15.93 -8.45
C MET A 164 9.99 -16.76 -9.68
N GLU A 165 10.45 -18.01 -9.49
CA GLU A 165 10.60 -19.02 -10.55
C GLU A 165 11.36 -18.51 -11.79
N GLY A 166 12.46 -17.78 -11.58
CA GLY A 166 13.28 -17.26 -12.67
C GLY A 166 12.60 -16.14 -13.48
N LYS A 167 11.64 -15.42 -12.88
CA LYS A 167 10.99 -14.24 -13.45
C LYS A 167 10.92 -13.10 -12.45
N ILE A 168 10.83 -11.88 -12.97
CA ILE A 168 10.45 -10.69 -12.22
C ILE A 168 9.21 -10.11 -12.89
N SER A 169 8.14 -9.89 -12.12
CA SER A 169 6.91 -9.27 -12.59
C SER A 169 6.66 -7.94 -11.90
N PHE A 170 6.05 -7.01 -12.62
CA PHE A 170 5.64 -5.70 -12.15
C PHE A 170 4.15 -5.54 -12.41
N GLU A 171 3.37 -5.58 -11.34
CA GLU A 171 1.91 -5.51 -11.33
C GLU A 171 1.50 -4.04 -11.12
N PRO A 172 1.05 -3.32 -12.16
CA PRO A 172 0.54 -1.97 -12.01
C PRO A 172 -0.86 -1.97 -11.39
N HIS A 173 -1.22 -0.86 -10.77
CA HIS A 173 -2.54 -0.70 -10.17
C HIS A 173 -3.23 0.58 -10.65
N LYS A 174 -4.55 0.60 -10.49
CA LYS A 174 -5.36 1.80 -10.67
C LYS A 174 -5.63 2.45 -9.33
N ARG A 175 -5.41 3.75 -9.21
CA ARG A 175 -5.81 4.51 -8.01
C ARG A 175 -7.32 4.72 -8.03
N ASP A 176 -8.07 4.16 -7.08
CA ASP A 176 -9.52 4.35 -6.96
C ASP A 176 -9.85 5.48 -5.97
N LYS A 177 -9.11 5.56 -4.84
CA LYS A 177 -9.18 6.65 -3.86
C LYS A 177 -7.76 7.04 -3.45
N PRO A 178 -7.53 8.17 -2.75
CA PRO A 178 -6.18 8.60 -2.39
C PRO A 178 -5.31 7.48 -1.80
N GLU A 179 -5.83 6.74 -0.82
CA GLU A 179 -5.10 5.64 -0.16
C GLU A 179 -5.58 4.26 -0.62
N TYR A 180 -6.27 4.16 -1.76
CA TYR A 180 -6.87 2.90 -2.22
C TYR A 180 -6.61 2.65 -3.70
N PHE A 181 -5.98 1.53 -3.98
CA PHE A 181 -5.60 1.07 -5.31
C PHE A 181 -6.28 -0.27 -5.58
N ILE A 182 -6.62 -0.50 -6.85
CA ILE A 182 -7.23 -1.75 -7.31
C ILE A 182 -6.34 -2.39 -8.37
N ASP A 183 -6.37 -3.72 -8.39
CA ASP A 183 -5.61 -4.53 -9.33
C ASP A 183 -6.07 -4.23 -10.76
N LEU A 184 -5.11 -4.13 -11.68
CA LEU A 184 -5.37 -4.11 -13.11
C LEU A 184 -5.41 -5.54 -13.68
N PRO A 185 -6.00 -5.75 -14.87
CA PRO A 185 -5.98 -7.04 -15.53
C PRO A 185 -4.55 -7.59 -15.73
N PRO A 186 -4.32 -8.91 -15.67
CA PRO A 186 -2.99 -9.51 -15.77
C PRO A 186 -2.19 -9.13 -17.03
N GLU A 187 -2.87 -8.77 -18.11
CA GLU A 187 -2.26 -8.32 -19.38
C GLU A 187 -1.50 -6.99 -19.22
N ARG A 188 -1.80 -6.23 -18.16
CA ARG A 188 -1.07 -5.00 -17.82
C ARG A 188 0.25 -5.29 -17.12
N THR A 189 0.44 -6.47 -16.53
CA THR A 189 1.68 -6.83 -15.85
C THR A 189 2.86 -6.85 -16.82
N VAL A 190 3.97 -6.24 -16.42
CA VAL A 190 5.26 -6.38 -17.13
C VAL A 190 5.96 -7.60 -16.54
N VAL A 191 6.40 -8.54 -17.38
CA VAL A 191 7.12 -9.73 -16.93
C VAL A 191 8.42 -9.84 -17.72
N ILE A 192 9.53 -9.95 -17.01
CA ILE A 192 10.85 -10.21 -17.58
C ILE A 192 11.43 -11.51 -17.02
N PRO A 193 12.32 -12.21 -17.76
CA PRO A 193 13.16 -13.24 -17.17
C PRO A 193 13.97 -12.68 -16.00
N ALA A 194 14.23 -13.50 -14.99
CA ALA A 194 15.15 -13.14 -13.93
C ALA A 194 16.52 -12.85 -14.54
N THR A 195 17.06 -11.71 -14.17
CA THR A 195 18.34 -11.20 -14.64
C THR A 195 19.06 -10.55 -13.47
N THR A 196 20.37 -10.40 -13.58
CA THR A 196 21.20 -9.62 -12.66
C THR A 196 21.52 -8.23 -13.21
N ASP A 197 21.05 -7.90 -14.42
CA ASP A 197 21.24 -6.58 -15.03
C ASP A 197 20.28 -5.55 -14.43
N PRO A 198 20.77 -4.59 -13.62
CA PRO A 198 19.92 -3.58 -13.00
C PRO A 198 19.27 -2.65 -14.03
N ILE A 199 19.90 -2.40 -15.19
CA ILE A 199 19.33 -1.50 -16.19
C ILE A 199 18.08 -2.13 -16.81
N ALA A 200 18.13 -3.41 -17.18
CA ALA A 200 16.96 -4.14 -17.69
C ALA A 200 15.82 -4.19 -16.66
N VAL A 201 16.13 -4.39 -15.39
CA VAL A 201 15.14 -4.39 -14.29
C VAL A 201 14.53 -3.00 -14.09
N GLY A 202 15.35 -1.94 -14.08
CA GLY A 202 14.87 -0.57 -13.93
C GLY A 202 14.00 -0.12 -15.10
N ALA A 203 14.34 -0.51 -16.33
CA ALA A 203 13.52 -0.26 -17.51
C ALA A 203 12.14 -0.94 -17.40
N ALA A 204 12.11 -2.20 -16.95
CA ALA A 204 10.87 -2.93 -16.72
C ALA A 204 10.03 -2.35 -15.57
N LEU A 205 10.68 -1.91 -14.48
CA LEU A 205 10.04 -1.21 -13.37
C LEU A 205 9.37 0.08 -13.87
N ARG A 206 10.10 0.92 -14.64
CA ARG A 206 9.56 2.14 -15.21
C ARG A 206 8.36 1.85 -16.10
N GLN A 207 8.46 0.85 -16.98
CA GLN A 207 7.35 0.40 -17.80
C GLN A 207 6.15 -0.05 -16.96
N GLY A 208 6.37 -0.73 -15.84
CA GLY A 208 5.33 -1.12 -14.89
C GLY A 208 4.62 0.11 -14.31
N LEU A 209 5.38 1.09 -13.82
CA LEU A 209 4.82 2.35 -13.30
C LEU A 209 4.05 3.13 -14.38
N ASP A 210 4.53 3.15 -15.62
CA ASP A 210 3.85 3.82 -16.73
C ASP A 210 2.53 3.15 -17.14
N ARG A 211 2.28 1.91 -16.70
CA ARG A 211 1.01 1.20 -16.89
C ARG A 211 0.03 1.39 -15.73
N CYS A 212 0.42 2.07 -14.66
CA CYS A 212 -0.51 2.46 -13.58
C CYS A 212 -1.57 3.41 -14.12
N GLU A 213 -2.78 3.33 -13.57
CA GLU A 213 -3.89 4.18 -13.99
C GLU A 213 -4.24 5.19 -12.88
N PRO A 214 -4.43 6.48 -13.23
CA PRO A 214 -4.89 7.46 -12.26
C PRO A 214 -6.33 7.14 -11.83
N ARG A 215 -6.79 7.87 -10.81
CA ARG A 215 -8.22 7.90 -10.52
C ARG A 215 -8.95 8.43 -11.74
N GLY A 216 -9.94 7.68 -12.21
CA GLY A 216 -10.83 8.15 -13.28
C GLY A 216 -11.43 9.49 -12.88
N GLU A 217 -11.40 10.46 -13.79
CA GLU A 217 -12.04 11.75 -13.56
C GLU A 217 -13.54 11.51 -13.33
N GLU A 218 -13.99 11.79 -12.12
CA GLU A 218 -15.39 12.18 -11.91
C GLU A 218 -15.41 13.66 -12.31
N ASP A 219 -15.89 13.95 -13.52
CA ASP A 219 -16.32 15.28 -13.94
C ASP A 219 -17.36 15.86 -12.95
#